data_AF-A0A2V2DT20-F1
#
_entry.id   AF-A0A2V2DT20-F1
#
_cell.length_a   1.000
_cell.length_b   1.000
_cell.length_c   1.000
_cell.angle_alpha   90.00
_cell.angle_beta   90.00
_cell.angle_gamma   90.00
#
_symmetry.space_group_name_H-M   'P 1'
#
loop_
_entity.id
_entity.type
_entity.pdbx_description
1 polymer ?
#
loop_
_entity_poly.entity_id
_entity_poly.type
_entity_poly.pdbx_seq_one_letter_code
_entity_poly.pdbx_strand_id
1 'polypeptide(L)'
;PVTVYNFEVADFHTYFVSGSAVLVHNSCSGKPTSTNQMQSQVRRNQAPKAVDRVDGPHIAGQQPHIHFKDGTSINMDGTIHDKINGIPTITKQIKIWLEDNGWSVK
;
A
#
# COMPACT_ATOMS: atom_id res chain seq x y z
N PRO A 1 6.89 -30.18 -12.62
CA PRO A 1 8.25 -29.66 -12.32
C PRO A 1 8.61 -28.54 -13.32
N VAL A 2 9.14 -27.42 -12.83
CA VAL A 2 9.58 -26.29 -13.68
C VAL A 2 11.11 -26.29 -13.71
N THR A 3 11.71 -26.21 -14.89
CA THR A 3 13.17 -26.14 -15.08
C THR A 3 13.66 -24.71 -14.87
N VAL A 4 14.71 -24.53 -14.06
CA VAL A 4 15.30 -23.22 -13.74
C VAL A 4 16.77 -23.22 -14.15
N TYR A 5 17.26 -22.09 -14.67
CA TYR A 5 18.65 -21.89 -15.08
C TYR A 5 19.23 -20.66 -14.37
N ASN A 6 20.45 -20.79 -13.81
CA ASN A 6 21.20 -19.70 -13.19
C ASN A 6 22.32 -19.24 -14.13
N PHE A 7 22.60 -17.95 -14.18
CA PHE A 7 23.74 -17.39 -14.90
C PHE A 7 24.36 -16.26 -14.10
N GLU A 8 25.67 -16.07 -14.28
CA GLU A 8 26.46 -15.01 -13.66
C GLU A 8 26.61 -13.87 -14.67
N VAL A 9 26.46 -12.63 -14.20
CA VAL A 9 26.62 -11.43 -15.02
C VAL A 9 27.81 -10.64 -14.47
N ALA A 10 28.78 -10.32 -15.32
CA ALA A 10 29.92 -9.51 -14.92
C ALA A 10 29.58 -8.02 -14.92
N ASP A 11 30.04 -7.32 -13.88
CA ASP A 11 30.12 -5.86 -13.72
C ASP A 11 28.78 -5.09 -13.55
N PHE A 12 27.80 -5.30 -14.43
CA PHE A 12 26.49 -4.66 -14.33
C PHE A 12 25.44 -5.64 -13.82
N HIS A 13 24.81 -5.33 -12.67
CA HIS A 13 23.76 -6.14 -12.04
C HIS A 13 22.40 -6.07 -12.80
N THR A 14 22.42 -5.87 -14.13
CA THR A 14 21.24 -5.71 -14.99
C THR A 14 21.38 -6.58 -16.24
N TYR A 15 20.38 -7.42 -16.52
CA TYR A 15 20.37 -8.32 -17.68
C TYR A 15 18.98 -8.36 -18.34
N PHE A 16 18.95 -8.63 -19.65
CA PHE A 16 17.73 -8.70 -20.44
C PHE A 16 17.22 -10.15 -20.52
N VAL A 17 16.01 -10.42 -20.02
CA VAL A 17 15.43 -11.79 -19.95
C VAL A 17 14.37 -12.03 -21.02
N SER A 18 13.63 -10.99 -21.43
CA SER A 18 12.59 -11.08 -22.45
C SER A 18 12.15 -9.69 -22.91
N GLY A 19 11.39 -9.60 -24.00
CA GLY A 19 10.76 -8.35 -24.43
C GLY A 19 9.68 -7.82 -23.49
N SER A 20 9.30 -8.55 -22.44
CA SER A 20 8.41 -8.06 -21.39
C SER A 20 9.22 -7.26 -20.38
N ALA A 21 8.96 -5.95 -20.28
CA ALA A 21 9.55 -5.09 -19.27
C ALA A 21 9.02 -5.48 -17.88
N VAL A 22 9.84 -6.16 -17.08
CA VAL A 22 9.53 -6.49 -15.69
C VAL A 22 10.22 -5.48 -14.78
N LEU A 23 9.42 -4.61 -14.16
CA LEU A 23 9.90 -3.68 -13.13
C LEU A 23 9.71 -4.31 -11.76
N VAL A 24 10.82 -4.58 -11.07
CA VAL A 24 10.81 -5.10 -9.70
C VAL A 24 11.02 -3.92 -8.75
N HIS A 25 10.03 -3.64 -7.91
CA HIS A 25 10.18 -2.74 -6.78
C HIS A 25 10.52 -3.58 -5.55
N ASN A 26 11.71 -3.42 -4.99
CA ASN A 26 11.94 -3.90 -3.63
C ASN A 26 11.03 -3.08 -2.70
N SER A 27 10.15 -3.76 -1.97
CA SER A 27 9.33 -3.10 -0.96
C SER A 27 10.26 -2.42 0.03
N CYS A 28 10.09 -1.11 0.17
CA CYS A 28 10.91 -0.33 1.09
C CYS A 28 10.36 -0.56 2.49
N SER A 29 11.04 -1.39 3.29
CA SER A 29 10.78 -1.54 4.72
C SER A 29 11.25 -0.29 5.49
N GLY A 30 10.69 0.87 5.17
CA GLY A 30 10.88 2.12 5.88
C GLY A 30 10.14 2.10 7.22
N LYS A 31 10.48 3.05 8.11
CA LYS A 31 9.70 3.27 9.33
C LYS A 31 8.23 3.55 8.96
N PRO A 32 7.25 3.12 9.78
CA PRO A 32 5.84 3.43 9.54
C PRO A 32 5.65 4.92 9.27
N THR A 33 4.94 5.24 8.19
CA THR A 33 4.70 6.62 7.82
C THR A 33 3.61 7.19 8.71
N SER A 34 3.80 8.40 9.23
CA SER A 34 2.77 9.04 10.07
C SER A 34 1.50 9.33 9.26
N THR A 35 0.34 9.37 9.91
CA THR A 35 -0.95 9.68 9.26
C THR A 35 -0.91 11.00 8.49
N ASN A 36 -0.26 12.03 9.05
CA ASN A 36 -0.08 13.33 8.39
C ASN A 36 0.75 13.26 7.11
N GLN A 37 1.77 12.40 7.08
CA GLN A 37 2.56 12.17 5.88
C GLN A 37 1.77 11.37 4.83
N MET A 38 1.00 10.37 5.24
CA MET A 38 0.10 9.65 4.34
C MET A 38 -0.99 10.58 3.77
N GLN A 39 -1.58 11.44 4.58
CA GLN A 39 -2.53 12.45 4.10
C GLN A 39 -1.88 13.42 3.11
N SER A 40 -0.59 13.69 3.26
CA SER A 40 0.18 14.46 2.28
C SER A 40 0.36 13.70 0.96
N GLN A 41 0.53 12.38 0.98
CA GLN A 41 0.55 11.54 -0.22
C GLN A 41 -0.80 11.57 -0.95
N VAL A 42 -1.92 11.53 -0.20
CA VAL A 42 -3.27 11.69 -0.77
C VAL A 42 -3.39 13.04 -1.49
N ARG A 43 -3.05 14.15 -0.82
CA ARG A 43 -3.09 15.50 -1.41
C ARG A 43 -2.18 15.67 -2.63
N ARG A 44 -1.07 14.92 -2.70
CA ARG A 44 -0.10 14.94 -3.80
C ARG A 44 -0.43 13.95 -4.92
N ASN A 45 -1.60 13.27 -4.88
CA ASN A 45 -1.98 12.23 -5.83
C ASN A 45 -1.00 11.04 -5.89
N GLN A 46 -0.33 10.76 -4.78
CA GLN A 46 0.58 9.60 -4.63
C GLN A 46 -0.13 8.40 -3.98
N ALA A 47 -1.28 8.63 -3.34
CA ALA A 47 -2.14 7.56 -2.85
C ALA A 47 -3.04 7.00 -3.98
N PRO A 48 -3.54 5.76 -3.85
CA PRO A 48 -4.53 5.20 -4.75
C PRO A 48 -5.77 6.08 -4.86
N LYS A 49 -6.33 6.20 -6.07
CA LYS A 49 -7.46 7.11 -6.36
C LYS A 49 -8.72 6.88 -5.52
N ALA A 50 -8.90 5.68 -5.00
CA ALA A 50 -10.03 5.29 -4.15
C ALA A 50 -9.91 5.84 -2.72
N VAL A 51 -8.70 6.20 -2.27
CA VAL A 51 -8.47 6.80 -0.97
C VAL A 51 -8.94 8.26 -1.00
N ASP A 52 -9.75 8.65 -0.04
CA ASP A 52 -10.25 10.02 0.12
C ASP A 52 -9.42 10.80 1.14
N ARG A 53 -9.19 10.21 2.33
CA ARG A 53 -8.34 10.81 3.38
C ARG A 53 -7.84 9.79 4.41
N VAL A 54 -6.79 10.20 5.13
CA VAL A 54 -6.20 9.49 6.27
C VAL A 54 -6.38 10.32 7.53
N ASP A 55 -7.01 9.73 8.53
CA ASP A 55 -7.34 10.38 9.79
C ASP A 55 -6.56 9.73 10.96
N GLY A 56 -6.09 10.59 11.86
CA GLY A 56 -5.51 10.16 13.13
C GLY A 56 -6.56 9.72 14.15
N PRO A 57 -6.13 9.17 15.29
CA PRO A 57 -7.03 8.93 16.41
C PRO A 57 -7.55 10.26 16.97
N HIS A 58 -8.87 10.39 17.10
CA HIS A 58 -9.53 11.57 17.66
C HIS A 58 -9.72 11.45 19.18
N ILE A 59 -9.83 10.21 19.67
CA ILE A 59 -9.96 9.89 21.10
C ILE A 59 -8.95 8.83 21.50
N ALA A 60 -8.62 8.77 22.80
CA ALA A 60 -7.72 7.75 23.33
C ALA A 60 -8.27 6.35 23.06
N GLY A 61 -7.45 5.48 22.47
CA GLY A 61 -7.82 4.11 22.12
C GLY A 61 -8.46 3.93 20.73
N GLN A 62 -8.77 5.01 20.00
CA GLN A 62 -9.13 4.89 18.60
C GLN A 62 -7.89 4.54 17.77
N GLN A 63 -8.04 3.72 16.73
CA GLN A 63 -6.99 3.52 15.75
C GLN A 63 -7.01 4.65 14.72
N PRO A 64 -5.85 5.03 14.15
CA PRO A 64 -5.86 5.79 12.91
C PRO A 64 -6.58 4.99 11.83
N HIS A 65 -7.31 5.68 10.96
CA HIS A 65 -8.16 5.06 9.95
C HIS A 65 -8.14 5.82 8.63
N ILE A 66 -8.59 5.16 7.56
CA ILE A 66 -8.61 5.67 6.20
C ILE A 66 -10.06 5.67 5.71
N HIS A 67 -10.49 6.78 5.13
CA HIS A 67 -11.76 6.90 4.43
C HIS A 67 -11.55 6.70 2.93
N PHE A 68 -12.40 5.88 2.33
CA PHE A 68 -12.48 5.67 0.89
C PHE A 68 -13.60 6.51 0.28
N LYS A 69 -13.49 6.79 -1.02
CA LYS A 69 -14.49 7.57 -1.77
C LYS A 69 -15.85 6.89 -1.90
N ASP A 70 -15.90 5.58 -1.70
CA ASP A 70 -17.15 4.81 -1.66
C ASP A 70 -17.87 4.91 -0.31
N GLY A 71 -17.30 5.64 0.66
CA GLY A 71 -17.85 5.83 2.00
C GLY A 71 -17.44 4.75 3.01
N THR A 72 -16.71 3.72 2.60
CA THR A 72 -16.16 2.73 3.52
C THR A 72 -14.91 3.27 4.22
N SER A 73 -14.56 2.71 5.38
CA SER A 73 -13.31 3.06 6.07
C SER A 73 -12.67 1.87 6.77
N ILE A 74 -11.34 1.90 6.90
CA ILE A 74 -10.55 0.85 7.59
C ILE A 74 -9.62 1.45 8.63
N ASN A 75 -9.42 0.71 9.71
CA ASN A 75 -8.39 0.94 10.71
C ASN A 75 -7.01 0.49 10.20
N MET A 76 -5.96 0.91 10.90
CA MET A 76 -4.57 0.55 10.61
C MET A 76 -4.26 -0.95 10.66
N ASP A 77 -5.02 -1.71 11.44
CA ASP A 77 -4.96 -3.17 11.51
C ASP A 77 -5.80 -3.89 10.43
N GLY A 78 -6.43 -3.13 9.52
CA GLY A 78 -7.24 -3.65 8.42
C GLY A 78 -8.68 -3.95 8.79
N THR A 79 -9.08 -3.78 10.05
CA THR A 79 -10.50 -3.92 10.45
C THR A 79 -11.33 -2.78 9.88
N ILE A 80 -12.62 -3.04 9.60
CA ILE A 80 -13.53 -2.01 9.06
C ILE A 80 -13.92 -1.05 10.19
N HIS A 81 -13.75 0.26 9.96
CA HIS A 81 -14.14 1.31 10.92
C HIS A 81 -15.60 1.73 10.71
N ASP A 82 -15.99 2.11 9.48
CA ASP A 82 -17.37 2.45 9.11
C ASP A 82 -17.89 1.51 8.02
N LYS A 83 -19.07 0.94 8.27
CA LYS A 83 -19.72 -0.02 7.37
C LYS A 83 -20.68 0.65 6.38
N ILE A 84 -20.56 1.97 6.21
CA ILE A 84 -21.36 2.69 5.20
C ILE A 84 -20.93 2.09 3.85
N ASN A 85 -21.87 1.40 3.18
CA ASN A 85 -21.67 0.66 1.93
C ASN A 85 -20.88 -0.68 2.02
N GLY A 86 -20.65 -1.24 3.21
CA GLY A 86 -20.23 -2.64 3.34
C GLY A 86 -18.71 -2.87 3.45
N ILE A 87 -18.17 -3.80 2.65
CA ILE A 87 -16.76 -4.22 2.68
C ILE A 87 -15.96 -3.38 1.68
N PRO A 88 -14.89 -2.68 2.10
CA PRO A 88 -14.05 -1.88 1.22
C PRO A 88 -13.46 -2.73 0.08
N THR A 89 -13.46 -2.20 -1.14
CA THR A 89 -12.78 -2.86 -2.27
C THR A 89 -11.27 -2.56 -2.24
N ILE A 90 -10.50 -3.45 -1.61
CA ILE A 90 -9.04 -3.31 -1.52
C ILE A 90 -8.37 -3.89 -2.77
N THR A 91 -7.98 -3.00 -3.69
CA THR A 91 -7.17 -3.39 -4.87
C THR A 91 -5.72 -3.68 -4.48
N LYS A 92 -4.98 -4.37 -5.35
CA LYS A 92 -3.54 -4.63 -5.15
C LYS A 92 -2.73 -3.35 -4.93
N GLN A 93 -3.04 -2.27 -5.64
CA GLN A 93 -2.36 -0.97 -5.47
C GLN A 93 -2.63 -0.36 -4.09
N ILE A 94 -3.86 -0.50 -3.58
CA ILE A 94 -4.20 -0.06 -2.23
C ILE A 94 -3.43 -0.88 -1.20
N LYS A 95 -3.40 -2.21 -1.36
CA LYS A 95 -2.66 -3.08 -0.43
C LYS A 95 -1.16 -2.72 -0.38
N ILE A 96 -0.50 -2.59 -1.53
CA ILE A 96 0.91 -2.20 -1.60
C ILE A 96 1.14 -0.84 -0.92
N TRP A 97 0.31 0.15 -1.25
CA TRP A 97 0.45 1.49 -0.65
C TRP A 97 0.26 1.48 0.87
N LEU A 98 -0.64 0.64 1.40
CA LEU A 98 -0.83 0.48 2.83
C LEU A 98 0.38 -0.20 3.49
N GLU A 99 0.87 -1.30 2.91
CA GLU A 99 2.04 -2.03 3.40
C GLU A 99 3.31 -1.17 3.38
N ASP A 100 3.55 -0.41 2.31
CA ASP A 100 4.68 0.53 2.18
C ASP A 100 4.63 1.66 3.23
N ASN A 101 3.45 1.99 3.73
CA ASN A 101 3.27 2.97 4.81
C ASN A 101 3.23 2.34 6.21
N GLY A 102 3.40 1.01 6.32
CA GLY A 102 3.42 0.28 7.58
C GLY A 102 2.03 -0.09 8.12
N TRP A 103 1.00 -0.05 7.28
CA TRP A 103 -0.36 -0.48 7.61
C TRP A 103 -0.52 -1.96 7.28
N SER A 104 -1.20 -2.70 8.15
CA SER A 104 -1.42 -4.14 7.97
C SER A 104 -2.86 -4.37 7.60
N VAL A 105 -3.13 -4.72 6.36
CA VAL A 105 -4.47 -5.14 5.92
C VAL A 105 -4.45 -6.66 5.81
N LYS A 106 -5.05 -7.34 6.79
CA LYS A 106 -5.20 -8.81 6.78
C LYS A 106 -6.28 -9.26 5.80
#